data_AF-A0AAJ1FD25-F1
#
_entry.id   AF-A0AAJ1FD25-F1
#
_cell.length_a   1.000
_cell.length_b   1.000
_cell.length_c   1.000
_cell.angle_alpha   90.00
_cell.angle_beta   90.00
_cell.angle_gamma   90.00
#
_symmetry.space_group_name_H-M   'P 1'
#
loop_
_entity.id
_entity.type
_entity.pdbx_description
1 polymer ?
#
loop_
_entity_poly.entity_id
_entity_poly.type
_entity_poly.pdbx_seq_one_letter_code
_entity_poly.pdbx_strand_id
1 'polypeptide(L)'
;MAKIEILIGTTLGGSEYVADELAAVLSDAGHECNTYLDPSLEELDTGALWLVVSATHGAGDLPDNLQPFAKQLMLAMPDLSGLRYALCAIGDSSYDTFCEGPEALVDLLDDAGAKAFVDKIRIDVQADPVPEEPAIQWLQSWMTSL
;
A
#
# COMPACT_ATOMS: atom_id res chain seq x y z
N MET A 1 8.09 3.33 -18.86
CA MET A 1 7.22 4.18 -18.03
C MET A 1 6.11 3.29 -17.52
N ALA A 2 6.22 2.87 -16.27
CA ALA A 2 5.18 2.10 -15.61
C ALA A 2 4.18 3.07 -14.97
N LYS A 3 2.93 2.63 -14.84
CA LYS A 3 1.88 3.34 -14.11
C LYS A 3 1.74 2.70 -12.74
N ILE A 4 1.69 3.52 -11.69
CA ILE A 4 1.58 3.10 -10.30
C ILE A 4 0.39 3.82 -9.67
N GLU A 5 -0.55 3.05 -9.14
CA GLU A 5 -1.66 3.56 -8.33
C GLU A 5 -1.27 3.36 -6.86
N ILE A 6 -1.15 4.44 -6.09
CA ILE A 6 -0.70 4.42 -4.71
C ILE A 6 -1.94 4.56 -3.80
N LEU A 7 -2.29 3.49 -3.10
CA LEU A 7 -3.43 3.44 -2.20
C LEU A 7 -2.96 3.75 -0.78
N ILE A 8 -3.47 4.83 -0.20
CA ILE A 8 -3.01 5.35 1.08
C ILE A 8 -4.01 4.99 2.17
N GLY A 9 -3.58 4.25 3.19
CA GLY A 9 -4.34 4.02 4.42
C GLY A 9 -3.76 4.86 5.56
N THR A 10 -4.47 5.90 5.99
CA THR A 10 -3.97 6.82 7.01
C THR A 10 -5.09 7.34 7.91
N THR A 11 -4.78 7.61 9.18
CA THR A 11 -5.69 8.28 10.12
C THR A 11 -5.18 9.65 10.53
N LEU A 12 -3.86 9.80 10.70
CA LEU A 12 -3.20 11.00 11.21
C LEU A 12 -2.22 11.64 10.20
N GLY A 13 -2.24 11.19 8.93
CA GLY A 13 -1.37 11.70 7.87
C GLY A 13 0.01 11.04 7.77
N GLY A 14 0.38 10.13 8.69
CA GLY A 14 1.70 9.49 8.69
C GLY A 14 1.99 8.69 7.40
N SER A 15 1.07 7.82 6.99
CA SER A 15 1.22 7.03 5.76
C SER A 15 1.12 7.86 4.49
N GLU A 16 0.40 8.98 4.54
CA GLU A 16 0.27 9.92 3.42
C GLU A 16 1.61 10.56 3.12
N TYR A 17 2.33 10.99 4.16
CA TYR A 17 3.67 11.55 3.98
C TYR A 17 4.64 10.54 3.37
N VAL A 18 4.62 9.29 3.84
CA VAL A 18 5.43 8.21 3.24
C VAL A 18 5.04 7.97 1.78
N ALA A 19 3.74 7.94 1.47
CA ALA A 19 3.25 7.73 0.12
C ALA A 19 3.68 8.85 -0.84
N ASP A 20 3.65 10.11 -0.40
CA ASP A 20 4.10 11.26 -1.19
C ASP A 20 5.59 11.19 -1.49
N GLU A 21 6.43 10.82 -0.51
CA GLU A 21 7.87 10.63 -0.73
C GLU A 21 8.14 9.50 -1.73
N LEU A 22 7.43 8.37 -1.62
CA LEU A 22 7.52 7.27 -2.59
C LEU A 22 7.07 7.70 -4.00
N ALA A 23 5.99 8.46 -4.10
CA ALA A 23 5.49 9.00 -5.37
C ALA A 23 6.50 9.95 -6.02
N ALA A 24 7.16 10.80 -5.23
CA ALA A 24 8.21 11.70 -5.70
C ALA A 24 9.40 10.93 -6.28
N VAL A 25 9.88 9.90 -5.55
CA VAL A 25 10.99 9.05 -6.00
C VAL A 25 10.65 8.31 -7.30
N LEU A 26 9.44 7.77 -7.42
CA LEU A 26 8.97 7.11 -8.64
C LEU A 26 8.83 8.10 -9.82
N SER A 27 8.31 9.30 -9.55
CA SER A 27 8.15 10.35 -10.56
C SER A 27 9.49 10.86 -11.09
N ASP A 28 10.47 11.04 -10.20
CA ASP A 28 11.85 11.40 -10.57
C ASP A 28 12.52 10.33 -11.43
N ALA A 29 12.17 9.06 -11.23
CA ALA A 29 12.59 7.96 -12.09
C ALA A 29 11.81 7.85 -13.42
N GLY A 30 10.83 8.74 -13.65
CA GLY A 30 10.06 8.82 -14.89
C GLY A 30 8.88 7.86 -14.96
N HIS A 31 8.35 7.41 -13.82
CA HIS A 31 7.11 6.64 -13.75
C HIS A 31 5.89 7.55 -13.51
N GLU A 32 4.70 7.09 -13.92
CA GLU A 32 3.45 7.80 -13.67
C GLU A 32 2.84 7.30 -12.37
N CYS A 33 2.61 8.21 -11.41
CA CYS A 33 2.08 7.87 -10.08
C CYS A 33 0.81 8.66 -9.81
N ASN A 34 -0.25 7.98 -9.37
CA ASN A 34 -1.45 8.62 -8.83
C ASN A 34 -1.66 8.16 -7.38
N THR A 35 -1.95 9.10 -6.48
CA THR A 35 -2.20 8.81 -5.07
C THR A 35 -3.70 8.85 -4.77
N TYR A 36 -4.16 7.91 -3.94
CA TYR A 36 -5.58 7.77 -3.58
C TYR A 36 -5.72 7.64 -2.06
N LEU A 37 -6.39 8.61 -1.44
CA LEU A 37 -6.78 8.55 -0.03
C LEU A 37 -8.09 7.77 0.16
N ASP A 38 -8.96 7.77 -0.84
CA ASP A 38 -10.25 7.08 -0.85
C ASP A 38 -10.40 6.26 -2.15
N PRO A 39 -9.56 5.22 -2.34
CA PRO A 39 -9.57 4.45 -3.58
C PRO A 39 -10.90 3.71 -3.77
N SER A 40 -11.38 3.67 -5.01
CA SER A 40 -12.49 2.82 -5.44
C SER A 40 -12.06 1.88 -6.55
N LEU A 41 -12.62 0.66 -6.58
CA LEU A 41 -12.26 -0.34 -7.60
C LEU A 41 -12.57 0.12 -9.03
N GLU A 42 -13.52 1.04 -9.21
CA GLU A 42 -13.92 1.55 -10.52
C GLU A 42 -12.93 2.60 -11.07
N GLU A 43 -12.17 3.26 -10.20
CA GLU A 43 -11.21 4.31 -10.58
C GLU A 43 -9.78 3.77 -10.75
N LEU A 44 -9.47 2.63 -10.14
CA LEU A 44 -8.15 2.03 -10.19
C LEU A 44 -7.91 1.26 -11.49
N ASP A 45 -6.75 1.51 -12.10
CA ASP A 45 -6.30 0.78 -13.28
C ASP A 45 -5.73 -0.58 -12.88
N THR A 46 -6.42 -1.65 -13.24
CA THR A 46 -5.98 -3.04 -12.96
C THR A 46 -4.76 -3.47 -13.79
N GLY A 47 -4.38 -2.70 -14.81
CA GLY A 47 -3.14 -2.89 -15.58
C GLY A 47 -1.91 -2.21 -14.98
N ALA A 48 -2.11 -1.33 -14.00
CA ALA A 48 -1.05 -0.65 -13.27
C ALA A 48 -0.49 -1.50 -12.12
N LEU A 49 0.62 -1.07 -11.53
CA LEU A 49 1.09 -1.61 -10.25
C LEU A 49 0.34 -0.91 -9.12
N TRP A 50 -0.28 -1.66 -8.21
CA TRP A 50 -0.89 -1.07 -7.01
C TRP A 50 0.10 -1.06 -5.86
N LEU A 51 0.45 0.13 -5.36
CA LEU A 51 1.31 0.29 -4.20
C LEU A 51 0.44 0.67 -3.00
N VAL A 52 0.23 -0.28 -2.10
CA VAL A 52 -0.54 -0.05 -0.88
C VAL A 52 0.40 0.47 0.21
N VAL A 53 0.17 1.69 0.68
CA VAL A 53 0.90 2.32 1.79
C VAL A 53 -0.09 2.56 2.92
N SER A 54 -0.10 1.69 3.92
CA SER A 54 -1.16 1.71 4.94
C SER A 54 -0.60 1.54 6.34
N ALA A 55 -1.09 2.37 7.26
CA ALA A 55 -0.86 2.20 8.68
C ALA A 55 -1.84 1.20 9.27
N THR A 56 -1.54 0.68 10.46
CA THR A 56 -2.52 -0.07 11.24
C THR A 56 -3.22 0.86 12.23
N HIS A 57 -4.55 0.74 12.34
CA HIS A 57 -5.34 1.53 13.28
C HIS A 57 -5.90 0.67 14.41
N GLY A 58 -5.75 1.12 15.65
CA GLY A 58 -6.41 0.56 16.83
C GLY A 58 -6.14 -0.93 17.05
N ALA A 59 -7.16 -1.76 16.83
CA ALA A 59 -7.18 -3.19 17.13
C ALA A 59 -6.65 -4.08 15.99
N GLY A 60 -5.87 -3.52 15.06
CA GLY A 60 -5.37 -4.28 13.89
C GLY A 60 -6.17 -4.03 12.62
N ASP A 61 -7.05 -3.04 12.61
CA ASP A 61 -7.89 -2.74 11.46
C ASP A 61 -7.18 -1.82 10.47
N LEU A 62 -7.71 -1.81 9.24
CA LEU A 62 -7.38 -0.80 8.26
C LEU A 62 -7.90 0.57 8.71
N PRO A 63 -7.20 1.66 8.35
CA PRO A 63 -7.69 3.01 8.57
C PRO A 63 -9.04 3.23 7.87
N ASP A 64 -9.90 4.09 8.44
CA ASP A 64 -11.29 4.31 7.98
C ASP A 64 -11.41 4.69 6.50
N ASN A 65 -10.37 5.33 5.94
CA ASN A 65 -10.35 5.72 4.54
C ASN A 65 -10.16 4.53 3.59
N LEU A 66 -9.50 3.45 4.03
CA LEU A 66 -9.22 2.26 3.22
C LEU A 66 -10.21 1.10 3.48
N GLN A 67 -10.95 1.12 4.60
CA GLN A 67 -11.97 0.12 4.89
C GLN A 67 -13.07 -0.02 3.82
N PRO A 68 -13.62 1.06 3.22
CA PRO A 68 -14.61 0.96 2.15
C PRO A 68 -14.08 0.18 0.94
N PHE A 69 -12.81 0.40 0.59
CA PHE A 69 -12.14 -0.29 -0.51
C PHE A 69 -12.00 -1.80 -0.24
N ALA A 70 -11.52 -2.18 0.96
CA ALA A 70 -11.44 -3.58 1.37
C ALA A 70 -12.82 -4.27 1.32
N LYS A 71 -13.87 -3.57 1.76
CA LYS A 71 -15.24 -4.07 1.68
C LYS A 71 -15.73 -4.21 0.24
N GLN A 72 -15.36 -3.30 -0.65
CA GLN A 72 -15.68 -3.42 -2.08
C GLN A 72 -15.02 -4.66 -2.69
N LEU A 73 -13.73 -4.90 -2.42
CA LEU A 73 -13.02 -6.12 -2.87
C LEU A 73 -13.73 -7.38 -2.40
N MET A 74 -14.08 -7.45 -1.11
CA MET A 74 -14.76 -8.60 -0.52
C MET A 74 -16.14 -8.84 -1.13
N LEU A 75 -16.92 -7.79 -1.42
CA LEU A 75 -18.27 -7.91 -1.97
C LEU A 75 -18.29 -8.18 -3.47
N ALA A 76 -17.40 -7.52 -4.22
CA ALA A 76 -17.36 -7.62 -5.67
C ALA A 76 -16.63 -8.89 -6.15
N MET A 77 -15.65 -9.39 -5.37
CA MET A 77 -14.75 -10.49 -5.75
C MET A 77 -14.29 -10.37 -7.21
N PRO A 78 -13.66 -9.24 -7.59
CA PRO A 78 -13.24 -9.02 -8.97
C PRO A 78 -12.14 -10.01 -9.35
N ASP A 79 -12.03 -10.32 -10.65
CA ASP A 79 -10.88 -11.06 -11.17
C ASP A 79 -9.70 -10.08 -11.36
N LEU A 80 -8.74 -10.16 -10.45
CA LEU A 80 -7.51 -9.37 -10.44
C LEU A 80 -6.29 -10.21 -10.85
N SER A 81 -6.49 -11.32 -11.56
CA SER A 81 -5.40 -12.24 -11.99
C SER A 81 -4.25 -11.58 -12.75
N GLY A 82 -4.50 -10.44 -13.41
CA GLY A 82 -3.50 -9.66 -14.13
C GLY A 82 -2.85 -8.55 -13.30
N LEU A 83 -3.39 -8.24 -12.13
CA LEU A 83 -2.93 -7.16 -11.28
C LEU A 83 -1.67 -7.55 -10.52
N ARG A 84 -0.76 -6.60 -10.39
CA ARG A 84 0.40 -6.71 -9.51
C ARG A 84 0.27 -5.68 -8.40
N TYR A 85 0.64 -6.04 -7.18
CA TYR A 85 0.63 -5.11 -6.06
C TYR A 85 1.92 -5.18 -5.24
N ALA A 86 2.20 -4.14 -4.48
CA ALA A 86 3.28 -4.08 -3.49
C ALA A 86 2.71 -3.49 -2.19
N LEU A 87 3.13 -4.01 -1.04
CA LEU A 87 2.63 -3.57 0.27
C LEU A 87 3.76 -2.93 1.09
N CYS A 88 3.52 -1.69 1.51
CA CYS A 88 4.25 -0.97 2.54
C CYS A 88 3.34 -0.81 3.76
N ALA A 89 3.53 -1.68 4.75
CA ALA A 89 2.78 -1.65 6.00
C ALA A 89 3.55 -0.85 7.05
N ILE A 90 2.89 0.15 7.62
CA ILE A 90 3.43 0.98 8.70
C ILE A 90 2.71 0.60 9.98
N GLY A 91 3.46 0.28 11.04
CA GLY A 91 2.89 -0.14 12.31
C GLY A 91 3.75 0.28 13.47
N ASP A 92 3.23 0.08 14.68
CA ASP A 92 3.95 0.26 15.94
C ASP A 92 4.00 -1.10 16.62
N SER A 93 5.21 -1.64 16.83
CA SER A 93 5.41 -2.96 17.45
C SER A 93 5.04 -3.02 18.93
N SER A 94 4.74 -1.88 19.56
CA SER A 94 4.18 -1.84 20.93
C SER A 94 2.76 -2.39 20.98
N TYR A 95 2.07 -2.48 19.85
CA TYR A 95 0.74 -3.06 19.73
C TYR A 95 0.84 -4.50 19.23
N ASP A 96 0.10 -5.41 19.86
CA ASP A 96 0.05 -6.83 19.44
C ASP A 96 -0.46 -7.01 17.99
N THR A 97 -1.14 -5.99 17.46
CA THR A 97 -1.80 -5.98 16.15
C THR A 97 -0.92 -5.40 15.03
N PHE A 98 0.40 -5.49 15.20
CA PHE A 98 1.40 -4.91 14.29
C PHE A 98 1.16 -5.33 12.83
N CYS A 99 0.79 -4.38 11.96
CA CYS A 99 0.55 -4.56 10.51
C CYS A 99 -0.64 -5.44 10.10
N GLU A 100 -1.52 -5.87 11.01
CA GLU A 100 -2.59 -6.83 10.66
C GLU A 100 -3.59 -6.30 9.62
N GLY A 101 -3.96 -5.02 9.68
CA GLY A 101 -4.93 -4.43 8.76
C GLY A 101 -4.46 -4.45 7.30
N PRO A 102 -3.26 -3.89 7.01
CA PRO A 102 -2.69 -3.97 5.67
C PRO A 102 -2.45 -5.41 5.19
N GLU A 103 -2.14 -6.36 6.08
CA GLU A 103 -2.05 -7.78 5.72
C GLU A 103 -3.41 -8.34 5.28
N ALA A 104 -4.49 -8.03 5.99
CA ALA A 104 -5.84 -8.47 5.62
C ALA A 104 -6.29 -7.94 4.25
N LEU A 105 -5.87 -6.72 3.86
CA LEU A 105 -6.12 -6.21 2.51
C LEU A 105 -5.36 -7.00 1.45
N VAL A 106 -4.12 -7.39 1.75
CA VAL A 106 -3.32 -8.22 0.86
C VAL A 106 -3.93 -9.60 0.67
N ASP A 107 -4.45 -10.22 1.72
CA ASP A 107 -5.15 -11.50 1.61
C ASP A 107 -6.36 -11.38 0.66
N LEU A 108 -7.13 -10.29 0.74
CA LEU A 108 -8.24 -10.03 -0.19
C LEU A 108 -7.77 -9.85 -1.64
N LEU A 109 -6.61 -9.23 -1.87
CA LEU A 109 -6.03 -9.08 -3.20
C LEU A 109 -5.54 -10.42 -3.76
N ASP A 110 -4.92 -11.24 -2.93
CA ASP A 110 -4.46 -12.59 -3.29
C ASP A 110 -5.65 -13.52 -3.60
N ASP A 111 -6.72 -13.47 -2.80
CA ASP A 111 -7.96 -14.20 -3.05
C ASP A 111 -8.65 -13.77 -4.36
N ALA A 112 -8.52 -12.50 -4.73
CA ALA A 112 -8.97 -11.96 -6.02
C ALA A 112 -8.03 -12.33 -7.19
N GLY A 113 -6.91 -13.01 -6.93
CA GLY A 113 -5.95 -13.47 -7.93
C GLY A 113 -4.80 -12.51 -8.23
N ALA A 114 -4.75 -11.36 -7.58
CA ALA A 114 -3.64 -10.42 -7.72
C ALA A 114 -2.33 -11.05 -7.25
N LYS A 115 -1.20 -10.51 -7.72
CA LYS A 115 0.12 -11.05 -7.35
C LYS A 115 1.01 -9.99 -6.72
N ALA A 116 1.65 -10.36 -5.61
CA ALA A 116 2.74 -9.57 -5.07
C ALA A 116 3.84 -9.40 -6.12
N PHE A 117 4.17 -8.15 -6.45
CA PHE A 117 5.27 -7.78 -7.32
C PHE A 117 6.62 -7.99 -6.62
N VAL A 118 6.65 -7.67 -5.32
CA VAL A 118 7.82 -7.69 -4.43
C VAL A 118 7.39 -8.11 -3.03
N ASP A 119 8.36 -8.53 -2.22
CA ASP A 119 8.10 -8.84 -0.81
C ASP A 119 7.61 -7.59 -0.06
N LYS A 120 6.57 -7.77 0.76
CA LYS A 120 6.01 -6.71 1.61
C LYS A 120 7.05 -6.19 2.60
N ILE A 121 7.04 -4.88 2.84
CA ILE A 121 7.80 -4.26 3.92
C ILE A 121 6.89 -3.97 5.11
N ARG A 122 7.40 -4.22 6.32
CA ARG A 122 6.78 -3.85 7.59
C ARG A 122 7.70 -2.87 8.29
N ILE A 123 7.24 -1.64 8.44
CA ILE A 123 7.99 -0.54 9.05
C ILE A 123 7.47 -0.37 10.46
N ASP A 124 8.38 -0.44 11.42
CA ASP A 124 8.07 -0.26 12.84
C ASP A 124 8.45 1.15 13.29
N VAL A 125 7.46 2.00 13.54
CA VAL A 125 7.70 3.40 13.93
C VAL A 125 8.39 3.54 15.29
N GLN A 126 8.44 2.49 16.11
CA GLN A 126 9.23 2.47 17.36
C GLN A 126 10.71 2.26 17.09
N ALA A 127 11.05 1.43 16.11
CA ALA A 127 12.42 1.17 15.70
C ALA A 127 12.95 2.27 14.77
N ASP A 128 12.10 2.70 13.84
CA ASP A 128 12.38 3.67 12.79
C ASP A 128 11.48 4.90 12.98
N PRO A 129 11.96 5.95 13.69
CA PRO A 129 11.15 7.14 13.96
C PRO A 129 10.81 7.94 12.69
N VAL A 130 11.51 7.65 11.59
CA VAL A 130 11.25 8.21 10.25
C VAL A 130 10.91 7.05 9.32
N PRO A 131 9.62 6.71 9.14
CA PRO A 131 9.21 5.55 8.33
C PRO A 131 9.49 5.73 6.83
N GLU A 132 9.75 6.95 6.37
CA GLU A 132 10.06 7.25 4.96
C GLU A 132 11.38 6.62 4.52
N GLU A 133 12.42 6.65 5.37
CA GLU A 133 13.74 6.14 5.03
C GLU A 133 13.72 4.65 4.65
N PRO A 134 13.18 3.74 5.48
CA PRO A 134 13.08 2.32 5.12
C PRO A 134 12.13 2.10 3.94
N ALA A 135 11.06 2.90 3.80
CA ALA A 135 10.15 2.80 2.66
C ALA A 135 10.84 3.14 1.33
N ILE A 136 11.61 4.23 1.29
CA ILE A 136 12.36 4.67 0.11
C ILE A 136 13.45 3.66 -0.23
N GLN A 137 14.19 3.14 0.75
CA GLN A 137 15.22 2.12 0.50
C GLN A 137 14.61 0.85 -0.07
N TRP A 138 13.47 0.42 0.47
CA TRP A 138 12.72 -0.71 -0.07
C TRP A 138 12.28 -0.45 -1.50
N LEU A 139 11.66 0.69 -1.79
CA LEU A 139 11.28 1.07 -3.15
C LEU A 139 12.46 1.04 -4.12
N GLN A 140 13.59 1.64 -3.73
CA GLN A 140 14.81 1.68 -4.55
C GLN A 140 15.37 0.29 -4.87
N SER A 141 15.13 -0.70 -4.02
CA SER A 141 15.62 -2.07 -4.24
C SER A 141 14.96 -2.77 -5.44
N TRP A 142 13.78 -2.34 -5.85
CA TRP A 142 13.01 -2.99 -6.91
C TRP A 142 12.49 -2.04 -8.00
N MET A 143 12.53 -0.73 -7.79
CA MET A 143 12.03 0.25 -8.76
C MET A 143 12.68 0.12 -10.15
N THR A 144 13.93 -0.36 -10.23
CA THR A 144 14.62 -0.60 -11.51
C THR A 144 14.03 -1.75 -12.32
N SER A 145 13.16 -2.56 -11.72
CA SER A 145 12.48 -3.70 -12.34
C SER A 145 11.07 -3.37 -12.83
N LEU A 146 10.63 -2.11 -12.71
CA LEU A 146 9.32 -1.61 -13.13
C LEU A 146 9.16 -1.41 -14.64
#